data_AF-A0A254PZD6-F1
#
_entry.id   AF-A0A254PZD6-F1
#
_cell.length_a   1.000
_cell.length_b   1.000
_cell.length_c   1.000
_cell.angle_alpha   90.00
_cell.angle_beta   90.00
_cell.angle_gamma   90.00
#
_symmetry.space_group_name_H-M   'P 1'
#
loop_
_entity.id
_entity.type
_entity.pdbx_description
1 polymer ?
#
loop_
_entity_poly.entity_id
_entity_poly.type
_entity_poly.pdbx_seq_one_letter_code
_entity_poly.pdbx_strand_id
1 'polypeptide(L)' 'MAAGQNQRNRKNDPMLTKTGKPRLGPLNATQLNKLLEASNKPKEKSKILRAIQKQAVVAA' A
#
# COMPACT_ATOMS: atom_id res chain seq x y z
N MET A 1 24.50 12.86 -8.79
CA MET A 1 23.50 12.06 -8.03
C MET A 1 24.26 11.13 -7.10
N ALA A 2 23.99 11.14 -5.79
CA ALA A 2 24.69 10.26 -4.85
C ALA A 2 24.31 8.78 -5.10
N ALA A 3 25.16 8.05 -5.81
CA ALA A 3 25.06 6.61 -5.98
C ALA A 3 25.62 5.93 -4.73
N GLY A 4 24.76 5.27 -3.94
CA GLY A 4 25.23 4.38 -2.85
C GLY A 4 24.41 4.36 -1.56
N GLN A 5 23.53 5.34 -1.32
CA GLN A 5 22.81 5.41 -0.03
C GLN A 5 21.71 4.34 0.16
N ASN A 6 21.29 3.64 -0.90
CA ASN A 6 20.19 2.66 -0.86
C ASN A 6 20.63 1.18 -0.92
N GLN A 7 21.94 0.87 -0.85
CA GLN A 7 22.41 -0.51 -1.03
C GLN A 7 22.30 -1.39 0.23
N ARG A 8 22.43 -0.83 1.45
CA ARG A 8 22.51 -1.63 2.69
C ARG A 8 21.20 -2.33 3.09
N ASN A 9 20.05 -1.91 2.55
CA ASN A 9 18.73 -2.43 2.93
C ASN A 9 17.93 -3.07 1.79
N ARG A 10 18.54 -3.28 0.62
CA ARG A 10 17.87 -3.95 -0.50
C ARG A 10 17.96 -5.46 -0.33
N LYS A 11 16.81 -6.12 -0.20
CA LYS A 11 16.71 -7.57 -0.38
C LYS A 11 16.91 -7.89 -1.87
N ASN A 12 17.56 -9.01 -2.16
CA ASN A 12 17.88 -9.43 -3.54
C ASN A 12 16.65 -9.89 -4.32
N ASP A 13 15.53 -10.15 -3.62
CA ASP A 13 14.23 -10.45 -4.21
C ASP A 13 13.48 -9.14 -4.53
N PRO A 14 13.17 -8.86 -5.81
CA PRO A 14 12.43 -7.67 -6.21
C PRO A 14 11.01 -7.62 -5.64
N MET A 15 10.42 -8.76 -5.30
CA MET A 15 9.08 -8.89 -4.71
C MET A 15 9.08 -8.70 -3.19
N LEU A 16 10.23 -8.44 -2.56
CA LEU A 16 10.30 -8.12 -1.14
C LEU A 16 10.52 -6.63 -0.90
N THR A 17 9.82 -6.13 0.12
CA THR A 17 10.03 -4.79 0.65
C THR A 17 11.31 -4.75 1.50
N LYS A 18 11.75 -3.55 1.89
CA LYS A 18 12.91 -3.36 2.79
C LYS A 18 12.81 -4.11 4.12
N THR A 19 11.58 -4.41 4.58
CA THR A 19 11.33 -5.17 5.81
C THR A 19 11.20 -6.68 5.57
N GLY A 20 11.40 -7.16 4.34
CA GLY A 20 11.26 -8.58 3.99
C GLY A 20 9.82 -9.07 3.84
N LYS A 21 8.83 -8.16 3.95
CA LYS A 21 7.43 -8.50 3.64
C LYS A 21 7.23 -8.51 2.12
N PRO A 22 6.36 -9.39 1.58
CA PRO A 22 6.01 -9.37 0.17
C PRO A 22 5.46 -8.00 -0.22
N ARG A 23 5.83 -7.51 -1.40
CA ARG A 23 5.21 -6.34 -2.01
C ARG A 23 3.74 -6.66 -2.23
N LEU A 24 2.86 -5.99 -1.47
CA LEU A 24 1.44 -6.09 -1.74
C LEU A 24 1.14 -5.49 -3.12
N GLY A 25 0.30 -6.20 -3.88
CA GLY A 25 -0.41 -5.64 -5.02
C GLY A 25 -1.50 -4.66 -4.56
N PRO A 26 -2.51 -4.37 -5.39
CA PRO A 26 -3.65 -3.56 -4.95
C PRO A 26 -4.27 -4.17 -3.69
N LEU A 27 -4.49 -3.33 -2.67
CA LEU A 27 -5.11 -3.75 -1.42
C LEU A 27 -6.51 -4.30 -1.68
N ASN A 28 -6.89 -5.39 -1.03
CA ASN A 28 -8.25 -5.92 -1.15
C ASN A 28 -9.25 -5.12 -0.30
N ALA A 29 -10.55 -5.34 -0.52
CA ALA A 29 -11.61 -4.61 0.17
C ALA A 29 -11.55 -4.74 1.70
N THR A 30 -11.18 -5.93 2.22
CA THR A 30 -11.07 -6.16 3.67
C THR A 30 -9.92 -5.37 4.29
N GLN A 31 -8.79 -5.26 3.60
CA GLN A 31 -7.65 -4.42 4.00
C GLN A 31 -7.99 -2.93 3.95
N LEU A 32 -8.73 -2.48 2.93
CA LEU A 32 -9.16 -1.09 2.82
C LEU A 32 -10.14 -0.69 3.92
N ASN A 33 -11.12 -1.54 4.24
CA ASN A 33 -12.05 -1.30 5.35
C ASN A 33 -11.32 -1.24 6.69
N LYS A 34 -10.37 -2.15 6.94
CA LYS A 34 -9.55 -2.11 8.15
C LYS A 34 -8.71 -0.83 8.27
N LEU A 35 -8.22 -0.29 7.16
CA LEU A 35 -7.51 1.00 7.15
C LEU A 35 -8.44 2.18 7.40
N LEU A 36 -9.69 2.10 6.92
CA LEU A 36 -10.70 3.15 7.14
C LEU A 36 -11.06 3.27 8.62
N GLU A 37 -11.19 2.13 9.31
CA GLU A 37 -11.46 2.06 10.76
C GLU A 37 -10.26 2.57 11.58
N ALA A 38 -9.03 2.24 11.17
CA ALA A 38 -7.83 2.62 11.90
C ALA A 38 -7.38 4.08 11.66
N SER A 39 -7.80 4.72 10.57
CA SER A 39 -7.37 6.08 10.25
C SER A 39 -8.19 7.12 11.00
N ASN A 40 -7.51 8.06 11.66
CA ASN A 40 -8.16 9.22 12.31
C ASN A 40 -8.01 10.51 11.50
N LYS A 41 -7.29 10.48 10.37
CA LYS A 41 -7.02 11.67 9.57
C LYS A 41 -8.02 11.79 8.42
N PRO A 42 -8.73 12.92 8.28
CA PRO A 42 -9.74 13.09 7.23
C PRO A 42 -9.21 12.84 5.82
N LYS A 43 -8.01 13.34 5.49
CA LYS A 43 -7.39 13.16 4.17
C LYS A 43 -7.06 11.71 3.85
N GLU A 44 -6.69 10.92 4.86
CA GLU A 44 -6.42 9.48 4.68
C GLU A 44 -7.74 8.74 4.45
N LYS A 45 -8.78 9.01 5.25
CA LYS A 45 -10.13 8.45 5.03
C LYS A 45 -10.64 8.71 3.63
N SER A 46 -10.55 9.96 3.12
CA SER A 46 -11.00 10.29 1.76
C SER A 46 -10.25 9.51 0.68
N LYS A 47 -8.94 9.28 0.85
CA LYS A 47 -8.14 8.48 -0.10
C LYS A 47 -8.55 7.00 -0.07
N ILE A 48 -8.81 6.46 1.12
CA ILE A 48 -9.23 5.06 1.31
C ILE A 48 -10.63 4.83 0.71
N LEU A 49 -11.58 5.73 0.98
CA LEU A 49 -12.93 5.68 0.39
C LEU A 49 -12.90 5.72 -1.14
N ARG A 50 -12.06 6.57 -1.72
CA ARG A 50 -11.86 6.62 -3.18
C ARG A 50 -11.31 5.30 -3.73
N ALA A 51 -10.40 4.64 -3.01
CA ALA A 51 -9.87 3.35 -3.42
C ALA A 51 -10.94 2.25 -3.40
N ILE A 52 -11.79 2.24 -2.36
CA ILE A 52 -12.95 1.34 -2.25
C ILE A 52 -13.90 1.52 -3.44
N GLN A 53 -14.26 2.78 -3.76
CA GLN A 53 -15.13 3.09 -4.90
C GLN A 53 -14.55 2.63 -6.23
N LYS A 54 -13.25 2.87 -6.47
CA LYS A 54 -12.58 2.40 -7.69
C LYS A 54 -12.63 0.89 -7.84
N GLN A 55 -12.52 0.16 -6.73
CA GLN A 55 -12.61 -1.30 -6.75
C GLN A 55 -14.02 -1.80 -7.08
N ALA A 56 -15.05 -1.14 -6.53
CA ALA A 56 -16.43 -1.47 -6.84
C ALA A 56 -16.75 -1.30 -8.34
N VAL A 57 -16.13 -0.34 -9.02
CA VAL A 57 -16.30 -0.11 -10.47
C VAL A 57 -15.60 -1.17 -11.32
N VAL A 58 -14.47 -1.72 -10.86
CA VAL A 58 -13.68 -2.72 -11.62
C VAL A 58 -14.23 -4.14 -11.45
N ALA A 59 -15.04 -4.37 -10.42
CA ALA A 59 -15.65 -5.68 -10.14
C ALA A 59 -16.99 -5.91 -10.86
N ALA A 60 -17.47 -4.94 -11.65
CA ALA A 60 -18.68 -5.01 -12.49
C ALA A 60 -18.31 -5.25 -13.96
#